data_AF-A0A969JPA0-F1
#
_entry.id   AF-A0A969JPA0-F1
#
_cell.length_a   1.000
_cell.length_b   1.000
_cell.length_c   1.000
_cell.angle_alpha   90.00
_cell.angle_beta   90.00
_cell.angle_gamma   90.00
#
_symmetry.space_group_name_H-M   'P 1'
#
loop_
_entity.id
_entity.type
_entity.pdbx_description
1 polymer ?
#
loop_
_entity_poly.entity_id
_entity_poly.type
_entity_poly.pdbx_seq_one_letter_code
_entity_poly.pdbx_strand_id
1 'polypeptide(L)'
;MHDNFAEMVGWPELVEEVAGIYETLPEGTGILAANYGEAGAIALYGLELGLPTPISGMNSFWARGYGNPPPERVIVLGFTRAGLTEFFETCTLAGQTPNPYGVQNEETMYHPDIFVCEGLRMPWEVFWARMRVFG
;
A
#
# COMPACT_ATOMS: atom_id res chain seq x y z
N MET A 1 -28.85 4.32 -3.65
CA MET A 1 -28.91 3.08 -2.84
C MET A 1 -27.49 2.53 -2.86
N HIS A 2 -26.75 2.84 -1.80
CA HIS A 2 -25.37 2.48 -1.39
C HIS A 2 -24.33 2.03 -2.43
N ASP A 3 -23.49 2.98 -2.89
CA ASP A 3 -22.22 2.76 -3.62
C ASP A 3 -21.06 2.19 -2.76
N ASN A 4 -21.24 2.01 -1.45
CA ASN A 4 -20.15 1.58 -0.55
C ASN A 4 -19.78 0.09 -0.62
N PHE A 5 -20.56 -0.75 -1.31
CA PHE A 5 -20.30 -2.20 -1.37
C PHE A 5 -19.45 -2.62 -2.57
N ALA A 6 -19.34 -1.80 -3.61
CA ALA A 6 -18.50 -2.09 -4.77
C ALA A 6 -17.00 -1.94 -4.46
N GLU A 7 -16.65 -1.00 -3.57
CA GLU A 7 -15.26 -0.67 -3.22
C GLU A 7 -14.56 -1.78 -2.42
N MET A 8 -15.29 -2.62 -1.67
CA MET A 8 -14.71 -3.67 -0.82
C MET A 8 -14.59 -5.04 -1.51
N VAL A 9 -15.06 -5.16 -2.76
CA VAL A 9 -14.92 -6.41 -3.53
C VAL A 9 -13.46 -6.56 -3.95
N GLY A 10 -12.84 -7.70 -3.59
CA GLY A 10 -11.42 -7.96 -3.85
C GLY A 10 -10.46 -7.55 -2.72
N TRP A 11 -10.95 -6.91 -1.65
CA TRP A 11 -10.09 -6.54 -0.51
C TRP A 11 -9.47 -7.76 0.20
N PRO A 12 -10.22 -8.83 0.54
CA PRO A 12 -9.63 -10.01 1.14
C PRO A 12 -8.53 -10.59 0.25
N GLU A 13 -8.78 -10.74 -1.04
CA GLU A 13 -7.82 -11.30 -1.99
C GLU A 13 -6.59 -10.41 -2.18
N LEU A 14 -6.75 -9.08 -2.19
CA LEU A 14 -5.63 -8.13 -2.17
C LEU A 14 -4.77 -8.32 -0.91
N VAL A 15 -5.40 -8.40 0.27
CA VAL A 15 -4.67 -8.50 1.54
C VAL A 15 -3.96 -9.85 1.64
N GLU A 16 -4.58 -10.93 1.16
CA GLU A 16 -3.96 -12.26 1.07
C GLU A 16 -2.72 -12.26 0.16
N GLU A 17 -2.80 -11.63 -1.02
CA GLU A 17 -1.63 -11.48 -1.92
C GLU A 17 -0.51 -10.68 -1.26
N VAL A 18 -0.85 -9.56 -0.60
CA VAL A 18 0.11 -8.74 0.14
C VAL A 18 0.73 -9.52 1.31
N ALA A 19 -0.04 -10.33 2.02
CA ALA A 19 0.46 -11.21 3.08
C ALA A 19 1.44 -12.25 2.53
N GLY A 20 1.12 -12.90 1.41
CA GLY A 20 2.03 -13.82 0.74
C GLY A 20 3.34 -13.17 0.32
N ILE A 21 3.31 -11.94 -0.21
CA ILE A 21 4.53 -11.18 -0.51
C ILE A 21 5.28 -10.84 0.78
N TYR A 22 4.58 -10.36 1.81
CA TYR A 22 5.16 -9.94 3.08
C TYR A 22 5.94 -11.05 3.78
N GLU A 23 5.41 -12.27 3.78
CA GLU A 23 6.06 -13.45 4.38
C GLU A 23 7.42 -13.80 3.74
N THR A 24 7.67 -13.35 2.49
CA THR A 24 8.96 -13.57 1.82
C THR A 24 10.00 -12.50 2.10
N LEU A 25 9.61 -11.42 2.79
CA LEU A 25 10.46 -10.26 3.05
C LEU A 25 10.99 -10.24 4.49
N PRO A 26 12.14 -9.59 4.74
CA PRO A 26 12.66 -9.42 6.10
C PRO A 26 11.68 -8.69 7.03
N GLU A 27 11.77 -9.02 8.32
CA GLU A 27 11.05 -8.31 9.38
C GLU A 27 11.33 -6.79 9.33
N GLY A 28 10.35 -6.00 9.76
CA GLY A 28 10.42 -4.54 9.71
C GLY A 28 10.09 -3.94 8.35
N THR A 29 9.71 -4.76 7.36
CA THR A 29 9.10 -4.27 6.12
C THR A 29 7.78 -3.54 6.43
N GLY A 30 7.57 -2.37 5.82
CA GLY A 30 6.33 -1.60 5.93
C GLY A 30 5.39 -1.83 4.75
N ILE A 31 4.16 -1.32 4.86
CA ILE A 31 3.19 -1.29 3.75
C ILE A 31 2.80 0.16 3.52
N LEU A 32 2.97 0.66 2.29
CA LEU A 32 2.63 2.01 1.86
C LEU A 32 1.48 1.95 0.85
N ALA A 33 0.35 2.57 1.17
CA ALA A 33 -0.83 2.61 0.30
C ALA A 33 -1.11 4.04 -0.20
N ALA A 34 -1.43 4.17 -1.48
CA ALA A 34 -1.69 5.44 -2.14
C ALA A 34 -3.06 6.00 -1.80
N ASN A 35 -4.07 5.12 -1.70
CA ASN A 35 -5.44 5.53 -1.49
C ASN A 35 -6.08 4.93 -0.22
N TYR A 36 -7.31 5.34 0.05
CA TYR A 36 -8.04 4.98 1.27
C TYR A 36 -8.59 3.55 1.20
N GLY A 37 -8.86 3.05 -0.01
CA GLY A 37 -9.36 1.70 -0.23
C GLY A 37 -8.30 0.67 0.17
N GLU A 38 -7.10 0.79 -0.38
CA GLU A 38 -5.96 -0.08 -0.08
C GLU A 38 -5.53 0.02 1.38
N ALA A 39 -5.39 1.26 1.88
CA ALA A 39 -5.03 1.49 3.28
C ALA A 39 -6.12 0.93 4.21
N GLY A 40 -7.40 1.08 3.83
CA GLY A 40 -8.54 0.53 4.56
C GLY A 40 -8.55 -0.99 4.56
N ALA A 41 -8.28 -1.62 3.42
CA ALA A 41 -8.22 -3.07 3.26
C ALA A 41 -7.16 -3.68 4.19
N ILE A 42 -5.92 -3.17 4.12
CA ILE A 42 -4.82 -3.64 4.97
C ILE A 42 -5.13 -3.37 6.45
N ALA A 43 -5.70 -2.22 6.78
CA ALA A 43 -6.05 -1.89 8.17
C ALA A 43 -7.17 -2.78 8.74
N LEU A 44 -8.09 -3.28 7.90
CA LEU A 44 -9.22 -4.10 8.32
C LEU A 44 -8.87 -5.60 8.38
N TYR A 45 -8.21 -6.11 7.33
CA TYR A 45 -7.95 -7.55 7.17
C TYR A 45 -6.52 -7.95 7.51
N GLY A 46 -5.56 -7.02 7.44
CA GLY A 46 -4.13 -7.34 7.55
C GLY A 46 -3.69 -7.81 8.93
N LEU A 47 -4.37 -7.37 10.00
CA LEU A 47 -3.99 -7.74 11.38
C LEU A 47 -4.08 -9.25 11.62
N GLU A 48 -5.11 -9.91 11.09
CA GLU A 48 -5.29 -11.36 11.23
C GLU A 48 -4.25 -12.15 10.43
N LEU A 49 -3.63 -11.53 9.42
CA LEU A 49 -2.58 -12.09 8.57
C LEU A 49 -1.16 -11.64 9.02
N GLY A 50 -1.04 -10.99 10.17
CA GLY A 50 0.25 -10.56 10.72
C GLY A 50 0.88 -9.36 10.00
N LEU A 51 0.13 -8.65 9.16
CA LEU A 51 0.62 -7.46 8.47
C LEU A 51 0.76 -6.26 9.43
N PRO A 52 1.75 -5.39 9.21
CA PRO A 52 1.87 -4.14 9.96
C PRO A 52 0.72 -3.20 9.63
N THR A 53 0.50 -2.20 10.49
CA THR A 53 -0.43 -1.11 10.17
C THR A 53 0.03 -0.39 8.90
N PRO A 54 -0.86 -0.12 7.93
CA PRO A 54 -0.46 0.52 6.69
C PRO A 54 -0.10 1.99 6.92
N ILE A 55 0.91 2.42 6.19
CA ILE A 55 1.35 3.80 6.05
C ILE A 55 0.58 4.39 4.87
N SER A 56 -0.05 5.55 5.05
CA SER A 56 -0.70 6.26 3.95
C SER A 56 -0.71 7.75 4.18
N GLY A 57 -0.58 8.49 3.08
CA GLY A 57 -0.65 9.94 3.02
C GLY A 57 -2.04 10.54 3.32
N MET A 58 -3.07 9.69 3.40
CA MET A 58 -4.45 10.12 3.51
C MET A 58 -4.91 10.33 4.96
N ASN A 59 -5.57 11.47 5.19
CA ASN A 59 -6.39 11.74 6.38
C ASN A 59 -5.76 11.28 7.71
N SER A 60 -6.45 10.40 8.43
CA SER A 60 -6.02 9.89 9.74
C SER A 60 -4.83 8.95 9.67
N PHE A 61 -4.55 8.30 8.53
CA PHE A 61 -3.34 7.51 8.38
C PHE A 61 -2.10 8.41 8.38
N TRP A 62 -2.19 9.59 7.76
CA TRP A 62 -1.09 10.56 7.81
C TRP A 62 -0.77 11.01 9.24
N ALA A 63 -1.79 11.11 10.10
CA ALA A 63 -1.61 11.46 11.51
C ALA A 63 -0.95 10.33 12.32
N ARG A 64 -1.03 9.06 11.88
CA ARG A 64 -0.39 7.90 12.54
C ARG A 64 1.11 7.80 12.27
N GLY A 65 1.61 8.47 11.24
CA GLY A 65 3.03 8.45 10.86
C GLY A 65 3.44 7.20 10.07
N TYR A 66 4.74 7.04 9.86
CA TYR A 66 5.36 5.98 9.06
C TYR A 66 6.07 4.89 9.89
N GLY A 67 5.81 4.85 11.21
CA GLY A 67 6.46 3.92 12.14
C GLY A 67 7.77 4.44 12.76
N ASN A 68 8.24 3.76 13.81
CA ASN A 68 9.51 4.01 14.47
C ASN A 68 10.12 2.67 14.96
N PRO A 69 11.27 2.21 14.41
CA PRO A 69 12.05 2.87 13.36
C PRO A 69 11.29 2.94 12.02
N PRO A 70 11.64 3.90 11.14
CA PRO A 70 11.09 3.93 9.78
C PRO A 70 11.52 2.68 8.99
N PRO A 71 10.67 2.14 8.11
CA PRO A 71 11.01 0.94 7.35
C PRO A 71 12.05 1.26 6.27
N GLU A 72 13.02 0.36 6.10
CA GLU A 72 14.01 0.44 5.01
C GLU A 72 13.44 -0.10 3.68
N ARG A 73 12.45 -0.99 3.78
CA ARG A 73 11.73 -1.61 2.66
C ARG A 73 10.23 -1.47 2.86
N VAL A 74 9.52 -1.20 1.78
CA VAL A 74 8.05 -1.09 1.80
C VAL A 74 7.44 -1.88 0.65
N ILE A 75 6.35 -2.60 0.95
CA ILE A 75 5.40 -3.03 -0.08
C ILE A 75 4.55 -1.81 -0.43
N VAL A 76 4.37 -1.54 -1.71
CA VAL A 76 3.71 -0.33 -2.19
C VAL A 76 2.50 -0.69 -3.07
N LEU A 77 1.35 -0.11 -2.71
CA LEU A 77 0.04 -0.31 -3.35
C LEU A 77 -0.47 1.02 -3.93
N GLY A 78 -1.03 0.98 -5.14
CA GLY A 78 -1.74 2.13 -5.71
C GLY A 78 -0.87 3.19 -6.37
N PHE A 79 0.41 2.90 -6.57
CA PHE A 79 1.33 3.80 -7.25
C PHE A 79 1.72 3.28 -8.63
N THR A 80 1.96 4.21 -9.55
CA THR A 80 2.64 3.87 -10.81
C THR A 80 4.14 3.68 -10.58
N ARG A 81 4.76 2.77 -11.35
CA ARG A 81 6.22 2.62 -11.37
C ARG A 81 6.94 3.96 -11.57
N ALA A 82 6.43 4.82 -12.45
CA ALA A 82 7.02 6.13 -12.73
C ALA A 82 7.06 7.01 -11.46
N GLY A 83 5.94 7.12 -10.75
CA GLY A 83 5.88 7.88 -9.49
C GLY A 83 6.80 7.30 -8.42
N LEU A 84 6.92 5.97 -8.35
CA LEU A 84 7.81 5.32 -7.38
C LEU A 84 9.29 5.59 -7.62
N THR A 85 9.73 5.67 -8.88
CA THR A 85 11.14 5.95 -9.20
C THR A 85 11.61 7.35 -8.78
N GLU A 86 10.68 8.28 -8.56
CA GLU A 86 11.00 9.61 -8.00
C GLU A 86 11.34 9.55 -6.50
N PHE A 87 10.76 8.59 -5.78
CA PHE A 87 10.91 8.47 -4.32
C PHE A 87 11.91 7.39 -3.90
N PHE A 88 12.01 6.29 -4.65
CA PHE A 88 12.83 5.13 -4.29
C PHE A 88 13.94 4.87 -5.31
N GLU A 89 15.05 4.32 -4.81
CA GLU A 89 16.16 3.87 -5.64
C GLU A 89 15.78 2.65 -6.47
N THR A 90 15.15 1.68 -5.82
CA THR A 90 14.78 0.40 -6.44
C THR A 90 13.32 0.08 -6.13
N CYS A 91 12.56 -0.28 -7.16
CA CYS A 91 11.22 -0.83 -7.04
C CYS A 91 11.04 -2.00 -8.01
N THR A 92 10.78 -3.18 -7.46
CA THR A 92 10.53 -4.41 -8.21
C THR A 92 9.04 -4.74 -8.18
N LEU A 93 8.51 -5.25 -9.29
CA LEU A 93 7.15 -5.76 -9.32
C LEU A 93 7.14 -7.09 -8.55
N ALA A 94 6.34 -7.18 -7.49
CA ALA A 94 6.26 -8.35 -6.62
C ALA A 94 5.00 -9.16 -6.85
N GLY A 95 3.92 -8.52 -7.30
CA GLY A 95 2.66 -9.17 -7.61
C GLY A 95 1.68 -8.21 -8.25
N GLN A 96 0.45 -8.67 -8.44
CA GLN A 96 -0.64 -7.83 -8.92
C GLN A 96 -1.90 -8.16 -8.12
N THR A 97 -2.73 -7.14 -7.87
CA THR A 97 -4.02 -7.29 -7.20
C THR A 97 -4.88 -8.31 -7.98
N PRO A 98 -5.31 -9.41 -7.33
CA PRO A 98 -6.18 -10.36 -7.97
C PRO A 98 -7.49 -9.69 -8.38
N ASN A 99 -7.96 -9.90 -9.62
CA ASN A 99 -9.31 -9.51 -10.04
C ASN A 99 -10.19 -10.74 -10.32
N PRO A 100 -10.48 -11.58 -9.31
CA PRO A 100 -11.22 -12.83 -9.52
C PRO A 100 -12.69 -12.58 -9.92
N TYR A 101 -13.24 -11.40 -9.65
CA TYR A 101 -14.64 -11.07 -9.93
C TYR A 101 -14.85 -10.18 -11.17
N GLY A 102 -13.78 -9.82 -11.89
CA GLY A 102 -13.85 -8.93 -13.06
C GLY A 102 -14.41 -7.54 -12.73
N VAL A 103 -14.33 -7.11 -11.47
CA VAL A 103 -14.79 -5.80 -11.03
C VAL A 103 -13.79 -4.77 -11.53
N GLN A 104 -14.30 -3.67 -12.10
CA GLN A 104 -13.51 -2.52 -12.49
C GLN A 104 -13.69 -1.44 -11.42
N ASN A 105 -12.74 -1.37 -10.48
CA ASN A 105 -12.58 -0.26 -9.55
C ASN A 105 -11.20 0.38 -9.75
N GLU A 106 -10.88 1.46 -9.03
CA GLU A 106 -9.59 2.15 -9.24
C GLU A 106 -8.39 1.20 -9.03
N GLU A 107 -8.49 0.29 -8.06
CA GLU A 107 -7.47 -0.68 -7.68
C GLU A 107 -7.17 -1.73 -8.75
N THR A 108 -8.18 -2.12 -9.53
CA THR A 108 -8.04 -3.16 -10.57
C THR A 108 -7.86 -2.59 -11.96
N MET A 109 -8.25 -1.33 -12.19
CA MET A 109 -8.25 -0.71 -13.52
C MET A 109 -7.08 0.26 -13.74
N TYR A 110 -6.58 0.96 -12.71
CA TYR A 110 -5.54 1.97 -12.89
C TYR A 110 -4.18 1.54 -12.32
N HIS A 111 -4.15 0.91 -11.13
CA HIS A 111 -2.89 0.57 -10.43
C HIS A 111 -2.88 -0.84 -9.78
N PRO A 112 -3.04 -1.93 -10.56
CA PRO A 112 -3.07 -3.28 -10.00
C PRO A 112 -1.71 -3.79 -9.54
N ASP A 113 -0.62 -3.07 -9.83
CA ASP A 113 0.73 -3.55 -9.57
C ASP A 113 1.10 -3.38 -8.10
N ILE A 114 1.60 -4.46 -7.48
CA ILE A 114 2.16 -4.45 -6.13
C ILE A 114 3.69 -4.41 -6.27
N PHE A 115 4.30 -3.36 -5.73
CA PHE A 115 5.76 -3.19 -5.78
C PHE A 115 6.41 -3.46 -4.42
N VAL A 116 7.66 -3.92 -4.46
CA VAL A 116 8.56 -3.88 -3.29
C VAL A 116 9.62 -2.84 -3.58
N CYS A 117 9.68 -1.81 -2.74
CA CYS A 117 10.57 -0.67 -2.91
C CYS A 117 11.53 -0.52 -1.73
N GLU A 118 12.75 -0.10 -2.02
CA GLU A 118 13.80 0.18 -1.03
C GLU A 118 14.70 1.33 -1.48
N GLY A 119 15.50 1.84 -0.53
CA GLY A 119 16.37 2.98 -0.78
C GLY A 119 15.57 4.26 -1.02
N LEU A 120 14.79 4.70 -0.02
CA LEU A 120 14.08 5.98 -0.09
C LEU A 120 15.11 7.09 -0.32
N ARG A 121 14.97 7.84 -1.42
CA ARG A 121 15.95 8.83 -1.91
C ARG A 121 16.08 10.07 -1.03
N MET A 122 15.22 10.19 -0.01
CA MET A 122 15.18 11.30 0.93
C MET A 122 14.84 10.79 2.33
N PRO A 123 15.15 11.55 3.39
CA PRO A 123 14.74 11.18 4.75
C PRO A 123 13.23 10.98 4.84
N TRP A 124 12.80 10.02 5.66
CA TRP A 124 11.38 9.71 5.88
C TRP A 124 10.56 10.94 6.29
N GLU A 125 11.12 11.85 7.08
CA GLU A 125 10.47 13.11 7.45
C GLU A 125 10.14 13.99 6.24
N VAL A 126 11.06 14.08 5.26
CA VAL A 126 10.88 14.87 4.04
C VAL A 126 9.87 14.20 3.12
N PHE A 127 9.95 12.88 2.96
CA PHE A 127 8.98 12.10 2.20
C PHE A 127 7.58 12.24 2.80
N TRP A 128 7.44 12.10 4.11
CA TRP A 128 6.17 12.15 4.82
C TRP A 128 5.47 13.52 4.71
N ALA A 129 6.25 14.59 4.74
CA ALA A 129 5.73 15.94 4.52
C ALA A 129 5.15 16.11 3.11
N ARG A 130 5.71 15.43 2.10
CA ARG A 130 5.22 15.46 0.70
C ARG A 130 4.02 14.56 0.46
N MET A 131 3.89 13.49 1.25
CA MET A 131 2.81 12.51 1.13
C MET A 131 1.47 13.00 1.68
N ARG A 132 1.39 14.20 2.28
CA ARG A 132 0.13 14.67 2.88
C ARG A 132 -0.90 15.01 1.80
N VAL A 133 -1.92 14.18 1.67
CA VAL A 133 -3.05 14.37 0.74
C VAL A 133 -4.33 14.62 1.53
N PHE A 134 -5.03 15.69 1.19
CA PHE A 134 -6.41 15.91 1.59
C PHE A 134 -7.29 15.50 0.42
N GLY A 135 -8.25 14.61 0.67
CA GLY A 135 -9.26 14.23 -0.32
C GLY A 135 -10.18 15.39 -0.69
#